data_AF-A0A9W9VA09-F1
#
_entry.id   AF-A0A9W9VA09-F1
#
_cell.length_a   1.000
_cell.length_b   1.000
_cell.length_c   1.000
_cell.angle_alpha   90.00
_cell.angle_beta   90.00
_cell.angle_gamma   90.00
#
_symmetry.space_group_name_H-M   'P 1'
#
loop_
_entity.id
_entity.type
_entity.pdbx_description
1 polymer ?
#
loop_
_entity_poly.entity_id
_entity_poly.type
_entity_poly.pdbx_seq_one_letter_code
_entity_poly.pdbx_strand_id
1 'polypeptide(L)'
;MPTDCHGPQTLQSHLCGTNRSLSDKVIFAKQLATSVSYLHVLNYVHKGIRPETALILQADDSRNLHLFLVWFKTFRTAEGKTMRLGNSDWAENIYQHPERQGNNPIADYTMQHDIYSLVVCLLDIGLWEPFITGEGHINIPTVYTKIDISTFARNGAILLNWPKPTCLPNMADKYAQDLVNCLTCMDDANEDMEDLSQFEDEDGIFIGVKFIKKV
;
A
#
# COMPACT_ATOMS: atom_id res chain seq x y z
N MET A 1 16.65 4.41 14.82
CA MET A 1 15.82 3.34 15.40
C MET A 1 15.49 3.77 16.83
N PRO A 2 14.23 3.62 17.30
CA PRO A 2 13.90 3.82 18.70
C PRO A 2 14.80 2.94 19.58
N THR A 3 15.29 3.45 20.70
CA THR A 3 16.20 2.71 21.60
C THR A 3 15.52 1.57 22.35
N ASP A 4 14.19 1.63 22.44
CA ASP A 4 13.37 0.77 23.31
C ASP A 4 12.60 -0.29 22.50
N CYS A 5 13.17 -0.68 21.35
CA CYS A 5 12.57 -1.59 20.40
C CYS A 5 13.63 -2.55 19.85
N HIS A 6 13.34 -3.85 19.85
CA HIS A 6 14.24 -4.90 19.34
C HIS A 6 13.56 -5.81 18.31
N GLY A 7 14.36 -6.74 17.77
CA GLY A 7 13.89 -7.80 16.87
C GLY A 7 13.27 -7.28 15.56
N PRO A 8 13.95 -6.40 14.81
CA PRO A 8 13.39 -5.87 13.58
C PRO A 8 13.17 -6.99 12.56
N GLN A 9 11.93 -7.16 12.13
CA GLN A 9 11.55 -8.05 11.04
C GLN A 9 10.72 -7.30 10.01
N THR A 10 10.80 -7.69 8.75
CA THR A 10 9.94 -7.08 7.73
C THR A 10 8.49 -7.55 7.91
N LEU A 11 7.53 -6.74 7.45
CA LEU A 11 6.14 -7.17 7.35
C LEU A 11 6.05 -8.45 6.51
N GLN A 12 6.85 -8.56 5.44
CA GLN A 12 6.97 -9.78 4.63
C GLN A 12 7.27 -11.02 5.49
N SER A 13 8.26 -10.96 6.38
CA SER A 13 8.58 -12.08 7.29
C SER A 13 7.42 -12.43 8.22
N HIS A 14 6.66 -11.44 8.67
CA HIS A 14 5.47 -11.67 9.51
C HIS A 14 4.30 -12.27 8.74
N LEU A 15 4.08 -11.86 7.49
CA LEU A 15 3.02 -12.36 6.62
C LEU A 15 3.26 -13.83 6.22
N CYS A 16 4.51 -14.23 6.01
CA CYS A 16 4.87 -15.65 5.79
C CYS A 16 4.79 -16.51 7.07
N GLY A 17 4.61 -15.89 8.23
CA GLY A 17 4.58 -16.55 9.53
C GLY A 17 3.20 -17.03 9.95
N THR A 18 3.01 -17.16 11.26
CA THR A 18 1.70 -17.50 11.83
C THR A 18 0.70 -16.37 11.65
N ASN A 19 -0.54 -16.72 11.33
CA ASN A 19 -1.65 -15.77 11.23
C ASN A 19 -1.82 -14.95 12.53
N ARG A 20 -2.30 -13.72 12.40
CA ARG A 20 -2.49 -12.78 13.51
C ARG A 20 -3.95 -12.50 13.81
N SER A 21 -4.19 -11.94 15.00
CA SER A 21 -5.52 -11.48 15.40
C SER A 21 -6.01 -10.36 14.48
N LEU A 22 -7.32 -10.22 14.30
CA LEU A 22 -7.89 -9.12 13.51
C LEU A 22 -7.49 -7.74 14.05
N SER A 23 -7.39 -7.61 15.38
CA SER A 23 -6.95 -6.38 16.04
C SER A 23 -5.52 -6.01 15.63
N ASP A 24 -4.59 -6.98 15.62
CA ASP A 24 -3.20 -6.75 15.18
C ASP A 24 -3.16 -6.31 13.72
N LYS A 25 -3.93 -6.96 12.84
CA LYS A 25 -4.01 -6.60 11.41
C LYS A 25 -4.46 -5.16 11.22
N VAL A 26 -5.52 -4.75 11.93
CA VAL A 26 -6.03 -3.37 11.88
C VAL A 26 -5.01 -2.37 12.44
N ILE A 27 -4.28 -2.72 13.50
CA ILE A 27 -3.23 -1.87 14.06
C ILE A 27 -2.11 -1.66 13.03
N PHE A 28 -1.63 -2.72 12.39
CA PHE A 28 -0.56 -2.61 11.39
C PHE A 28 -1.00 -1.82 10.15
N ALA A 29 -2.21 -2.08 9.67
CA ALA A 29 -2.80 -1.33 8.58
C ALA A 29 -2.84 0.18 8.87
N LYS A 30 -3.31 0.56 10.06
CA LYS A 30 -3.33 1.95 10.51
C LYS A 30 -1.94 2.55 10.60
N GLN A 31 -0.98 1.84 11.22
CA GLN A 31 0.40 2.33 11.35
C GLN A 31 1.06 2.56 9.99
N LEU A 32 0.83 1.67 9.01
CA LEU A 32 1.33 1.82 7.65
C LEU A 32 0.68 3.02 6.95
N ALA A 33 -0.65 3.11 7.00
CA ALA A 33 -1.40 4.23 6.41
C ALA A 33 -1.00 5.59 7.01
N THR A 34 -0.83 5.65 8.33
CA THR A 34 -0.34 6.83 9.03
C THR A 34 1.09 7.20 8.59
N SER A 35 1.98 6.22 8.40
CA SER A 35 3.34 6.47 7.93
C SER A 35 3.37 7.10 6.53
N VAL A 36 2.55 6.58 5.60
CA VAL A 36 2.42 7.13 4.24
C VAL A 36 1.82 8.53 4.29
N SER A 37 0.77 8.73 5.09
CA SER A 37 0.14 10.03 5.30
C SER A 37 1.14 11.11 5.76
N TYR A 38 2.01 10.80 6.72
CA TYR A 38 3.03 11.76 7.17
C TYR A 38 3.98 12.19 6.04
N LEU A 39 4.36 11.27 5.15
CA LEU A 39 5.19 11.62 4.00
C LEU A 39 4.44 12.54 3.03
N HIS A 40 3.18 12.24 2.76
CA HIS A 40 2.34 13.00 1.82
C HIS A 40 2.02 14.41 2.33
N VAL A 41 1.76 14.57 3.63
CA VAL A 41 1.60 15.90 4.26
C VAL A 41 2.86 16.77 4.11
N LEU A 42 4.03 16.14 4.10
CA LEU A 42 5.31 16.83 3.88
C LEU A 42 5.68 16.98 2.39
N ASN A 43 4.74 16.70 1.49
CA ASN A 43 4.91 16.75 0.03
C ASN A 43 6.00 15.79 -0.51
N TYR A 44 6.15 14.62 0.10
CA TYR A 44 7.09 13.57 -0.32
C TYR A 44 6.38 12.33 -0.83
N VAL A 45 7.05 11.62 -1.76
CA VAL A 45 6.64 10.30 -2.24
C VAL A 45 7.68 9.24 -1.86
N HIS A 46 7.25 8.05 -1.45
CA HIS A 46 8.11 6.95 -0.99
C HIS A 46 8.67 6.11 -2.14
N LYS A 47 7.86 5.83 -3.18
CA LYS A 47 8.26 5.09 -4.39
C LYS A 47 8.64 3.63 -4.20
N GLY A 48 8.21 3.03 -3.11
CA GLY A 48 8.62 1.68 -2.77
C GLY A 48 7.91 1.13 -1.56
N ILE A 49 6.65 1.50 -1.34
CA ILE A 49 5.83 0.92 -0.27
C ILE A 49 5.54 -0.54 -0.65
N ARG A 50 6.01 -1.48 0.16
CA ARG A 50 5.79 -2.92 0.02
C ARG A 50 6.09 -3.64 1.34
N PRO A 51 5.71 -4.92 1.51
CA PRO A 51 5.96 -5.65 2.75
C PRO A 51 7.44 -5.73 3.17
N GLU A 52 8.39 -5.72 2.24
CA GLU A 52 9.83 -5.72 2.58
C GLU A 52 10.32 -4.37 3.12
N THR A 53 9.63 -3.28 2.80
CA THR A 53 10.01 -1.92 3.21
C THR A 53 9.23 -1.44 4.43
N ALA A 54 8.40 -2.29 5.03
CA ALA A 54 7.77 -2.05 6.32
C ALA A 54 8.47 -2.92 7.38
N LEU A 55 9.06 -2.30 8.40
CA LEU A 55 9.69 -2.99 9.52
C LEU A 55 8.78 -3.01 10.73
N ILE A 56 8.60 -4.18 11.31
CA ILE A 56 7.92 -4.37 12.58
C ILE A 56 8.99 -4.57 13.66
N LEU A 57 8.90 -3.78 14.72
CA LEU A 57 9.71 -3.92 15.92
C LEU A 57 8.83 -4.21 17.13
N GLN A 58 9.40 -4.94 18.09
CA GLN A 58 8.75 -5.20 19.37
C GLN A 58 9.23 -4.20 20.41
N ALA A 59 8.28 -3.56 21.11
CA ALA A 59 8.59 -2.67 22.23
C ALA A 59 8.99 -3.45 23.49
N ASP A 60 9.97 -2.97 24.23
CA ASP A 60 10.60 -3.68 25.36
C ASP A 60 9.62 -4.02 26.49
N ASP A 61 8.68 -3.11 26.76
CA ASP A 61 7.77 -3.21 27.90
C ASP A 61 6.41 -3.84 27.56
N SER A 62 6.22 -4.34 26.33
CA SER A 62 4.91 -4.87 25.91
C SER A 62 4.98 -5.94 24.81
N ARG A 63 3.87 -6.65 24.58
CA ARG A 63 3.67 -7.41 23.32
C ARG A 63 3.28 -6.50 22.15
N ASN A 64 3.36 -5.18 22.31
CA ASN A 64 2.98 -4.25 21.26
C ASN A 64 4.05 -4.24 20.17
N LEU A 65 3.57 -4.32 18.95
CA LEU A 65 4.39 -4.30 17.75
C LEU A 65 4.15 -2.98 17.03
N HIS A 66 5.25 -2.36 16.61
CA HIS A 66 5.25 -1.08 15.92
C HIS A 66 5.78 -1.26 14.50
N LEU A 67 4.97 -0.88 13.53
CA LEU A 67 5.33 -0.86 12.13
C LEU A 67 5.89 0.52 11.76
N PHE A 68 7.03 0.50 11.09
CA PHE A 68 7.71 1.67 10.54
C PHE A 68 7.94 1.46 9.05
N LEU A 69 7.54 2.45 8.25
CA LEU A 69 7.90 2.48 6.84
C LEU A 69 9.36 2.94 6.71
N VAL A 70 10.17 2.14 6.02
CA VAL A 70 11.61 2.34 5.86
C VAL A 70 12.03 2.15 4.39
N TRP A 71 13.31 2.37 4.09
CA TRP A 71 13.92 2.07 2.79
C TRP A 71 13.33 2.87 1.62
N PHE A 72 13.71 4.14 1.54
CA PHE A 72 13.39 5.00 0.41
C PHE A 72 14.23 4.62 -0.81
N LYS A 73 13.59 4.18 -1.90
CA LYS A 73 14.30 3.92 -3.17
C LYS A 73 14.93 5.19 -3.74
N THR A 74 14.27 6.34 -3.56
CA THR A 74 14.80 7.69 -3.81
C THR A 74 13.83 8.70 -3.20
N PHE A 75 14.20 9.29 -2.06
CA PHE A 75 13.42 10.35 -1.41
C PHE A 75 13.33 11.56 -2.33
N ARG A 76 12.12 12.03 -2.64
CA ARG A 76 11.90 13.16 -3.55
C ARG A 76 10.59 13.86 -3.19
N THR A 77 10.58 15.18 -3.36
CA THR A 77 9.35 15.97 -3.37
C THR A 77 8.39 15.48 -4.46
N ALA A 78 7.09 15.68 -4.28
CA ALA A 78 6.09 15.27 -5.26
C ALA A 78 6.36 15.92 -6.63
N GLU A 79 6.68 17.22 -6.64
CA GLU A 79 6.98 18.06 -7.81
C GLU A 79 8.28 17.69 -8.57
N GLY A 80 9.18 16.91 -7.96
CA GLY A 80 10.46 16.61 -8.60
C GLY A 80 10.29 15.78 -9.88
N LYS A 81 11.19 15.89 -10.86
CA LYS A 81 11.17 14.99 -12.03
C LYS A 81 11.51 13.55 -11.62
N THR A 82 10.93 12.54 -12.25
CA THR A 82 11.38 11.14 -12.06
C THR A 82 12.25 10.73 -13.23
N MET A 83 13.27 9.93 -12.94
CA MET A 83 14.12 9.33 -13.97
C MET A 83 13.37 8.28 -14.82
N ARG A 84 12.09 8.00 -14.49
CA ARG A 84 11.23 6.98 -15.12
C ARG A 84 11.96 5.65 -15.30
N LEU A 85 12.82 5.30 -14.35
CA LEU A 85 13.49 4.00 -14.33
C LEU A 85 12.41 2.93 -14.13
N GLY A 86 12.29 2.06 -15.13
CA GLY A 86 11.46 0.87 -15.02
C GLY A 86 12.08 -0.17 -14.11
N ASN A 87 11.27 -1.15 -13.76
CA ASN A 87 11.70 -2.36 -13.09
C ASN A 87 11.09 -3.58 -13.78
N SER A 88 11.91 -4.57 -14.13
CA SER A 88 11.41 -5.86 -14.63
C SER A 88 11.10 -6.84 -13.50
N ASP A 89 11.50 -6.55 -12.28
CA ASP A 89 11.24 -7.41 -11.12
C ASP A 89 9.75 -7.42 -10.80
N TRP A 90 9.13 -8.55 -11.13
CA TRP A 90 7.71 -8.76 -10.91
C TRP A 90 7.36 -8.64 -9.42
N ALA A 91 8.23 -9.11 -8.52
CA ALA A 91 7.99 -9.08 -7.08
C ALA A 91 7.81 -7.66 -6.54
N GLU A 92 8.43 -6.68 -7.19
CA GLU A 92 8.23 -5.27 -6.84
C GLU A 92 7.12 -4.61 -7.65
N ASN A 93 6.89 -5.05 -8.89
CA ASN A 93 5.91 -4.43 -9.79
C ASN A 93 4.47 -4.62 -9.31
N ILE A 94 4.14 -5.76 -8.71
CA ILE A 94 2.82 -6.01 -8.08
C ILE A 94 2.38 -4.86 -7.17
N TYR A 95 3.31 -4.28 -6.42
CA TYR A 95 3.04 -3.18 -5.49
C TYR A 95 3.04 -1.80 -6.17
N GLN A 96 3.34 -1.69 -7.46
CA GLN A 96 3.40 -0.41 -8.17
C GLN A 96 2.14 -0.17 -9.00
N HIS A 97 1.76 1.10 -9.15
CA HIS A 97 0.68 1.50 -10.03
C HIS A 97 0.94 1.05 -11.49
N PRO A 98 -0.08 0.64 -12.27
CA PRO A 98 0.10 0.15 -13.65
C PRO A 98 0.92 1.08 -14.55
N GLU A 99 0.74 2.39 -14.42
CA GLU A 99 1.50 3.39 -15.20
C GLU A 99 3.00 3.45 -14.88
N ARG A 100 3.39 2.83 -13.75
CA ARG A 100 4.75 2.82 -13.22
C ARG A 100 5.42 1.46 -13.30
N GLN A 101 4.70 0.43 -13.76
CA GLN A 101 5.22 -0.92 -13.86
C GLN A 101 6.04 -1.18 -15.13
N GLY A 102 6.85 -2.24 -15.07
CA GLY A 102 7.61 -2.74 -16.19
C GLY A 102 8.79 -1.85 -16.56
N ASN A 103 9.38 -2.10 -17.73
CA ASN A 103 10.64 -1.46 -18.14
C ASN A 103 10.47 0.00 -18.58
N ASN A 104 9.26 0.40 -18.96
CA ASN A 104 8.99 1.72 -19.54
C ASN A 104 7.81 2.40 -18.83
N PRO A 105 8.01 2.95 -17.61
CA PRO A 105 7.02 3.77 -16.93
C PRO A 105 6.56 4.95 -17.80
N ILE A 106 5.25 5.10 -17.96
CA ILE A 106 4.65 6.10 -18.86
C ILE A 106 4.34 7.44 -18.18
N ALA A 107 4.15 7.43 -16.86
CA ALA A 107 3.82 8.63 -16.09
C ALA A 107 4.97 9.05 -15.16
N ASP A 108 5.00 10.32 -14.74
CA ASP A 108 5.86 10.73 -13.63
C ASP A 108 5.33 10.18 -12.30
N TYR A 109 6.18 10.04 -11.28
CA TYR A 109 5.74 9.46 -10.00
C TYR A 109 4.97 10.51 -9.19
N THR A 110 3.73 10.23 -8.78
CA THR A 110 2.85 11.09 -7.95
C THR A 110 2.50 10.39 -6.62
N MET A 111 1.82 11.09 -5.71
CA MET A 111 1.33 10.50 -4.45
C MET A 111 0.32 9.37 -4.68
N GLN A 112 -0.48 9.44 -5.75
CA GLN A 112 -1.43 8.38 -6.11
C GLN A 112 -0.74 7.02 -6.30
N HIS A 113 0.49 7.02 -6.81
CA HIS A 113 1.26 5.79 -6.97
C HIS A 113 1.66 5.16 -5.63
N ASP A 114 1.95 5.97 -4.61
CA ASP A 114 2.15 5.47 -3.24
C ASP A 114 0.83 4.95 -2.64
N ILE A 115 -0.29 5.62 -2.90
CA ILE A 115 -1.63 5.18 -2.43
C ILE A 115 -1.99 3.83 -3.03
N TYR A 116 -1.72 3.61 -4.32
CA TYR A 116 -1.87 2.29 -4.94
C TYR A 116 -1.07 1.24 -4.17
N SER A 117 0.24 1.49 -3.97
CA SER A 117 1.13 0.58 -3.24
C SER A 117 0.64 0.28 -1.83
N LEU A 118 0.14 1.30 -1.14
CA LEU A 118 -0.45 1.20 0.18
C LEU A 118 -1.66 0.26 0.16
N VAL A 119 -2.62 0.44 -0.75
CA VAL A 119 -3.80 -0.43 -0.84
C VAL A 119 -3.40 -1.89 -1.07
N VAL A 120 -2.43 -2.17 -1.95
CA VAL A 120 -1.93 -3.54 -2.14
C VAL A 120 -1.33 -4.12 -0.85
N CYS A 121 -0.58 -3.33 -0.08
CA CYS A 121 -0.06 -3.77 1.23
C CYS A 121 -1.16 -3.98 2.28
N LEU A 122 -2.20 -3.14 2.27
CA LEU A 122 -3.34 -3.28 3.19
C LEU A 122 -4.15 -4.55 2.88
N LEU A 123 -4.16 -4.99 1.62
CA LEU A 123 -4.72 -6.28 1.23
C LEU A 123 -3.90 -7.45 1.79
N ASP A 124 -2.57 -7.41 1.62
CA ASP A 124 -1.66 -8.39 2.23
C ASP A 124 -1.89 -8.50 3.74
N ILE A 125 -2.03 -7.36 4.43
CA ILE A 125 -2.29 -7.31 5.88
C ILE A 125 -3.67 -7.88 6.22
N GLY A 126 -4.72 -7.54 5.46
CA GLY A 126 -6.08 -7.99 5.74
C GLY A 126 -6.23 -9.50 5.62
N LEU A 127 -5.66 -10.05 4.55
CA LEU A 127 -5.57 -11.49 4.31
C LEU A 127 -4.60 -12.15 5.29
N TRP A 128 -3.56 -11.42 5.68
CA TRP A 128 -2.36 -11.94 6.34
C TRP A 128 -1.68 -13.03 5.52
N GLU A 129 -1.60 -12.78 4.23
CA GLU A 129 -1.01 -13.66 3.24
C GLU A 129 -0.35 -12.75 2.19
N PRO A 130 0.97 -12.86 1.96
CA PRO A 130 1.64 -11.97 1.03
C PRO A 130 1.36 -12.43 -0.41
N PHE A 131 1.19 -11.49 -1.35
CA PHE A 131 1.07 -11.82 -2.77
C PHE A 131 2.36 -12.33 -3.41
N ILE A 132 3.52 -12.04 -2.81
CA ILE A 132 4.82 -12.56 -3.23
C ILE A 132 5.41 -13.34 -2.06
N THR A 133 5.92 -14.55 -2.28
CA THR A 133 6.60 -15.30 -1.23
C THR A 133 8.04 -14.78 -1.05
N GLY A 134 8.69 -15.14 0.07
CA GLY A 134 10.10 -14.78 0.30
C GLY A 134 11.08 -15.29 -0.77
N GLU A 135 10.67 -16.22 -1.64
CA GLU A 135 11.45 -16.73 -2.77
C GLU A 135 11.20 -15.95 -4.09
N GLY A 136 10.38 -14.90 -4.05
CA GLY A 136 10.02 -14.10 -5.22
C GLY A 136 8.97 -14.74 -6.12
N HIS A 137 8.34 -15.84 -5.67
CA HIS A 137 7.25 -16.49 -6.40
C HIS A 137 5.91 -15.82 -6.11
N ILE A 138 5.05 -15.76 -7.12
CA ILE A 138 3.67 -15.29 -6.96
C ILE A 138 2.94 -16.26 -6.05
N ASN A 139 2.40 -15.74 -4.95
CA ASN A 139 1.44 -16.45 -4.13
C ASN A 139 0.03 -16.01 -4.51
N ILE A 140 -0.85 -16.97 -4.76
CA ILE A 140 -2.25 -16.72 -5.07
C ILE A 140 -2.99 -16.89 -3.75
N PRO A 141 -3.46 -15.81 -3.09
CA PRO A 141 -4.06 -15.98 -1.78
C PRO A 141 -5.30 -16.85 -1.89
N THR A 142 -5.52 -17.69 -0.88
CA THR A 142 -6.46 -18.82 -0.96
C THR A 142 -7.90 -18.38 -1.32
N VAL A 143 -8.25 -17.15 -0.95
CA VAL A 143 -9.54 -16.49 -1.20
C VAL A 143 -9.74 -16.11 -2.69
N TYR A 144 -8.64 -15.88 -3.42
CA TYR A 144 -8.64 -15.51 -4.85
C TYR A 144 -8.54 -16.70 -5.78
N THR A 145 -8.64 -17.94 -5.29
CA THR A 145 -8.68 -19.14 -6.15
C THR A 145 -9.85 -19.15 -7.16
N LYS A 146 -10.83 -18.23 -7.02
CA LYS A 146 -11.90 -17.97 -8.00
C LYS A 146 -11.68 -16.75 -8.92
N ILE A 147 -10.64 -15.95 -8.66
CA ILE A 147 -10.33 -14.71 -9.36
C ILE A 147 -9.05 -14.98 -10.14
N ASP A 148 -9.13 -15.01 -11.47
CA ASP A 148 -8.05 -15.48 -12.34
C ASP A 148 -6.84 -14.52 -12.36
N ILE A 149 -5.97 -14.62 -11.34
CA ILE A 149 -4.74 -13.84 -11.17
C ILE A 149 -3.82 -13.91 -12.39
N SER A 150 -3.92 -14.94 -13.25
CA SER A 150 -3.10 -15.02 -14.47
C SER A 150 -3.39 -13.87 -15.45
N THR A 151 -4.62 -13.35 -15.43
CA THR A 151 -5.03 -12.14 -16.18
C THR A 151 -4.57 -10.86 -15.47
N PHE A 152 -4.48 -10.86 -14.13
CA PHE A 152 -3.99 -9.72 -13.32
C PHE A 152 -2.48 -9.54 -13.40
N ALA A 153 -1.74 -10.64 -13.41
CA ALA A 153 -0.28 -10.66 -13.53
C ALA A 153 0.20 -10.24 -14.93
N ARG A 154 -0.58 -10.54 -15.97
CA ARG A 154 -0.26 -10.14 -17.36
C ARG A 154 -0.48 -8.66 -17.65
N ASN A 155 -1.44 -8.02 -16.98
CA ASN A 155 -1.84 -6.64 -17.26
C ASN A 155 -1.38 -5.63 -16.20
N GLY A 156 -0.72 -6.08 -15.14
CA GLY A 156 -0.10 -5.18 -14.18
C GLY A 156 -1.07 -4.43 -13.27
N ALA A 157 -2.34 -4.80 -13.24
CA ALA A 157 -3.36 -4.02 -12.55
C ALA A 157 -4.18 -4.88 -11.61
N ILE A 158 -3.62 -5.14 -10.43
CA ILE A 158 -4.28 -5.92 -9.38
C ILE A 158 -5.59 -5.25 -8.94
N LEU A 159 -5.56 -3.92 -8.82
CA LEU A 159 -6.67 -3.14 -8.32
C LEU A 159 -7.73 -2.76 -9.39
N LEU A 160 -7.35 -2.63 -10.67
CA LEU A 160 -8.32 -2.26 -11.73
C LEU A 160 -9.37 -3.34 -12.00
N ASN A 161 -9.04 -4.60 -11.72
CA ASN A 161 -9.94 -5.74 -11.90
C ASN A 161 -10.39 -6.36 -10.58
N TRP A 162 -10.13 -5.68 -9.46
CA TRP A 162 -10.46 -6.19 -8.14
C TRP A 162 -11.99 -6.24 -7.96
N PRO A 163 -12.59 -7.41 -7.72
CA PRO A 163 -14.01 -7.47 -7.42
C PRO A 163 -14.25 -6.72 -6.10
N LYS A 164 -15.30 -5.89 -6.07
CA LYS A 164 -15.73 -5.09 -4.91
C LYS A 164 -15.47 -5.82 -3.58
N PRO A 165 -15.03 -5.11 -2.54
CA PRO A 165 -14.25 -5.60 -1.39
C PRO A 165 -14.99 -6.53 -0.41
N THR A 166 -16.10 -7.15 -0.82
CA THR A 166 -16.77 -8.26 -0.11
C THR A 166 -15.89 -9.52 0.03
N CYS A 167 -14.63 -9.47 -0.39
CA CYS A 167 -13.71 -10.59 -0.51
C CYS A 167 -12.62 -10.67 0.57
N LEU A 168 -12.67 -9.90 1.67
CA LEU A 168 -11.80 -10.13 2.84
C LEU A 168 -12.53 -10.96 3.90
N PRO A 169 -12.56 -12.30 3.79
CA PRO A 169 -13.22 -13.14 4.77
C PRO A 169 -12.58 -12.89 6.14
N ASN A 170 -13.44 -12.57 7.11
CA ASN A 170 -13.11 -12.30 8.51
C ASN A 170 -12.63 -10.87 8.85
N MET A 171 -12.48 -9.96 7.89
CA MET A 171 -12.23 -8.55 8.21
C MET A 171 -13.55 -7.78 8.28
N ALA A 172 -13.64 -6.78 9.15
CA ALA A 172 -14.87 -5.99 9.30
C ALA A 172 -15.21 -5.26 8.00
N ASP A 173 -16.50 -5.16 7.64
CA ASP A 173 -16.99 -4.43 6.46
C ASP A 173 -16.42 -3.02 6.35
N LYS A 174 -16.15 -2.39 7.50
CA LYS A 174 -15.49 -1.09 7.58
C LYS A 174 -14.09 -1.08 6.95
N TYR A 175 -13.26 -2.08 7.17
CA TYR A 175 -11.93 -2.14 6.57
C TYR A 175 -12.00 -2.27 5.04
N ALA A 176 -12.89 -3.12 4.55
CA ALA A 176 -13.20 -3.26 3.13
C ALA A 176 -13.69 -1.93 2.53
N GLN A 177 -14.54 -1.20 3.25
CA GLN A 177 -15.01 0.12 2.86
C GLN A 177 -13.87 1.16 2.86
N ASP A 178 -13.00 1.15 3.87
CA ASP A 178 -11.85 2.06 3.96
C ASP A 178 -10.88 1.82 2.81
N LEU A 179 -10.63 0.57 2.41
CA LEU A 179 -9.86 0.23 1.20
C LEU A 179 -10.50 0.80 -0.07
N VAL A 180 -11.81 0.62 -0.24
CA VAL A 180 -12.53 1.20 -1.38
C VAL A 180 -12.51 2.72 -1.33
N ASN A 181 -12.60 3.32 -0.16
CA ASN A 181 -12.49 4.76 0.01
C ASN A 181 -11.10 5.25 -0.43
N CYS A 182 -10.04 4.52 -0.08
CA CYS A 182 -8.67 4.82 -0.53
C CYS A 182 -8.53 4.69 -2.05
N LEU A 183 -9.17 3.68 -2.65
CA LEU A 183 -9.19 3.48 -4.10
C LEU A 183 -10.01 4.55 -4.84
N THR A 184 -11.20 4.89 -4.34
CA THR A 184 -12.10 5.88 -4.95
C THR A 184 -11.61 7.31 -4.73
N CYS A 185 -10.77 7.57 -3.73
CA CYS A 185 -10.01 8.83 -3.65
C CYS A 185 -9.02 9.03 -4.82
N MET A 186 -8.76 7.99 -5.63
CA MET A 186 -7.95 8.08 -6.84
C MET A 186 -8.77 8.36 -8.11
N ASP A 187 -10.10 8.26 -8.05
CA ASP A 187 -10.98 8.59 -9.18
C ASP A 187 -11.36 10.07 -9.11
N ASP A 188 -10.90 10.87 -10.08
CA ASP A 188 -11.18 12.31 -10.21
C ASP A 188 -12.68 12.63 -10.35
N ALA A 189 -13.54 11.62 -10.54
CA ALA A 189 -14.96 11.73 -10.85
C ALA A 189 -15.92 11.60 -9.65
N ASN A 190 -15.45 11.54 -8.40
CA ASN A 190 -16.35 11.43 -7.25
C ASN A 190 -16.98 12.77 -6.86
N GLU A 191 -18.21 12.99 -7.31
CA GLU A 191 -19.09 14.15 -7.06
C GLU A 191 -19.54 14.30 -5.59
N ASP A 192 -19.32 13.29 -4.72
CA ASP A 192 -19.70 13.33 -3.29
C ASP A 192 -18.81 14.25 -2.41
N MET A 193 -17.96 15.06 -3.03
CA MET A 193 -16.96 15.88 -2.36
C MET A 193 -17.32 17.36 -2.49
N GLU A 194 -18.40 17.77 -1.83
CA GLU A 194 -18.73 19.19 -1.70
C GLU A 194 -17.53 19.96 -1.13
N ASP A 195 -17.09 20.94 -1.92
CA ASP A 195 -16.26 22.10 -1.56
C ASP A 195 -14.72 21.95 -1.49
N LEU A 196 -14.10 21.03 -2.24
CA LEU A 196 -12.64 21.05 -2.49
C LEU A 196 -12.23 20.80 -3.95
N SER A 197 -13.18 20.67 -4.87
CA SER A 197 -12.95 20.54 -6.32
C SER A 197 -12.48 21.84 -7.00
N GLN A 198 -12.38 22.95 -6.24
CA GLN A 198 -11.91 24.24 -6.76
C GLN A 198 -10.38 24.34 -6.88
N PHE A 199 -9.64 23.29 -6.51
CA PHE A 199 -8.18 23.24 -6.62
C PHE A 199 -7.78 22.00 -7.44
N GLU A 200 -7.28 22.23 -8.65
CA GLU A 200 -6.56 21.20 -9.43
C GLU A 200 -5.36 20.72 -8.57
N ASP A 201 -5.26 19.42 -8.31
CA ASP A 201 -4.23 18.85 -7.44
C ASP A 201 -2.98 18.50 -8.24
N GLU A 202 -2.29 19.51 -8.80
CA GLU A 202 -1.04 19.32 -9.55
C GLU A 202 0.03 18.57 -8.72
N ASP A 203 -0.03 18.67 -7.39
CA ASP A 203 1.00 18.18 -6.47
C ASP A 203 0.59 16.93 -5.63
N GLY A 204 -0.68 16.51 -5.67
CA GLY A 204 -1.19 15.35 -4.93
C GLY A 204 -1.45 15.58 -3.43
N ILE A 205 -1.25 16.81 -2.92
CA ILE A 205 -1.39 17.17 -1.51
C ILE A 205 -2.85 17.01 -1.06
N PHE A 206 -3.80 17.38 -1.91
CA PHE A 206 -5.21 17.23 -1.58
C PHE A 206 -5.61 15.75 -1.51
N ILE A 207 -5.03 14.88 -2.32
CA ILE A 207 -5.21 13.42 -2.21
C ILE A 207 -4.67 12.89 -0.88
N GLY A 208 -3.49 13.34 -0.43
CA GLY A 208 -2.96 13.00 0.88
C GLY A 208 -3.88 13.42 2.03
N VAL A 209 -4.45 14.62 1.96
CA VAL A 209 -5.43 15.13 2.95
C VAL A 209 -6.78 14.39 2.85
N LYS A 210 -7.25 14.09 1.63
CA LYS A 210 -8.48 13.30 1.38
C LYS A 210 -8.35 11.89 1.97
N PHE A 211 -7.19 11.27 1.83
CA PHE A 211 -6.87 9.97 2.42
C PHE A 211 -6.97 9.99 3.95
N ILE A 212 -6.37 10.98 4.61
CA ILE A 212 -6.41 11.12 6.08
C ILE A 212 -7.84 11.20 6.62
N LYS A 213 -8.72 11.95 5.94
CA LYS A 213 -10.09 12.14 6.44
C LYS A 213 -10.95 10.87 6.34
N LYS A 214 -10.57 9.90 5.50
CA LYS A 214 -11.36 8.69 5.26
C LYS A 214 -10.82 7.43 5.94
N VAL A 215 -9.64 7.48 6.58
CA VAL A 215 -8.98 6.34 7.29
C VAL A 215 -9.10 6.48 8.81
#